data_AF-A0A8S1VLH0-F1
#
_entry.id   AF-A0A8S1VLH0-F1
#
_cell.length_a   1.000
_cell.length_b   1.000
_cell.length_c   1.000
_cell.angle_alpha   90.00
_cell.angle_beta   90.00
_cell.angle_gamma   90.00
#
_symmetry.space_group_name_H-M   'P 1'
#
loop_
_entity.id
_entity.type
_entity.pdbx_description
1 polymer ?
#
loop_
_entity_poly.entity_id
_entity_poly.type
_entity_poly.pdbx_seq_one_letter_code
_entity_poly.pdbx_strand_id
1 'polypeptide(L)'
;MQNWRVNRVRMKKLNRNNQNSKIIINFFNKINKNNKQIQKNFKKFGIQTKKILMKRLDKIRITFQEINKKKIRKNMNKSLMLMELISLQMLLMEKKFKEYCRKRLQKVQKDNPLLRHSQIMEMIYKQWKTDPLNPKNQ
;
A
#
# COMPACT_ATOMS: atom_id res chain seq x y z
N MET A 1 81.21 -54.46 -6.58
CA MET A 1 80.52 -53.66 -5.53
C MET A 1 79.80 -52.38 -6.02
N GLN A 2 80.08 -51.84 -7.21
CA GLN A 2 79.42 -50.62 -7.75
C GLN A 2 77.87 -50.68 -7.78
N ASN A 3 77.27 -51.78 -8.23
CA ASN A 3 75.81 -51.86 -8.46
C ASN A 3 74.96 -51.71 -7.19
N TRP A 4 75.48 -52.11 -6.03
CA TRP A 4 74.74 -52.00 -4.77
C TRP A 4 74.63 -50.56 -4.27
N ARG A 5 75.71 -49.77 -4.42
CA ARG A 5 75.70 -48.33 -4.07
C ARG A 5 74.73 -47.54 -4.95
N VAL A 6 74.71 -47.80 -6.26
CA VAL A 6 73.81 -47.14 -7.21
C VAL A 6 72.35 -47.43 -6.88
N ASN A 7 71.99 -48.70 -6.62
CA ASN A 7 70.63 -49.07 -6.23
C ASN A 7 70.19 -48.45 -4.90
N ARG A 8 71.09 -48.35 -3.91
CA ARG A 8 70.78 -47.72 -2.61
C ARG A 8 70.49 -46.23 -2.74
N VAL A 9 71.24 -45.51 -3.59
CA VAL A 9 70.99 -44.09 -3.90
C VAL A 9 69.66 -43.92 -4.66
N ARG A 10 69.37 -44.82 -5.61
CA ARG A 10 68.12 -44.83 -6.38
C ARG A 10 66.89 -45.06 -5.47
N MET A 11 66.98 -46.02 -4.55
CA MET A 11 65.95 -46.28 -3.54
C MET A 11 65.72 -45.09 -2.61
N LYS A 12 66.78 -44.41 -2.15
CA LYS A 12 66.66 -43.18 -1.34
C LYS A 12 65.98 -42.03 -2.11
N LYS A 13 66.30 -41.85 -3.40
CA LYS A 13 65.64 -40.86 -4.26
C LYS A 13 64.15 -41.18 -4.48
N LEU A 14 63.82 -42.45 -4.77
CA LEU A 14 62.44 -42.92 -4.89
C LEU A 14 61.63 -42.66 -3.60
N ASN A 15 62.20 -42.97 -2.43
CA ASN A 15 61.51 -42.79 -1.16
C ASN A 15 61.27 -41.31 -0.82
N ARG A 16 62.24 -40.43 -1.14
CA ARG A 16 62.07 -38.96 -1.01
C ARG A 16 61.00 -38.43 -1.96
N ASN A 17 60.96 -38.89 -3.21
CA ASN A 17 59.91 -38.52 -4.15
C ASN A 17 58.52 -38.96 -3.67
N ASN A 18 58.44 -40.14 -3.03
CA ASN A 18 57.18 -40.67 -2.49
C ASN A 18 56.74 -39.95 -1.19
N GLN A 19 57.68 -39.42 -0.41
CA GLN A 19 57.37 -38.54 0.72
C GLN A 19 56.92 -37.16 0.23
N ASN A 20 57.60 -36.59 -0.75
CA ASN A 20 57.23 -35.30 -1.34
C ASN A 20 55.85 -35.35 -2.00
N SER A 21 55.51 -36.43 -2.70
CA SER A 21 54.17 -36.61 -3.29
C SER A 21 53.08 -36.66 -2.21
N LYS A 22 53.29 -37.37 -1.09
CA LYS A 22 52.36 -37.38 0.05
C LYS A 22 52.15 -36.00 0.68
N ILE A 23 53.22 -35.21 0.80
CA ILE A 23 53.15 -33.84 1.34
C ILE A 23 52.30 -32.96 0.42
N ILE A 24 52.53 -33.02 -0.89
CA ILE A 24 51.78 -32.26 -1.89
C ILE A 24 50.30 -32.67 -1.88
N ILE A 25 50.00 -33.96 -1.84
CA ILE A 25 48.62 -34.47 -1.77
C ILE A 25 47.91 -33.99 -0.50
N ASN A 26 48.57 -34.05 0.66
CA ASN A 26 48.01 -33.55 1.92
C ASN A 26 47.78 -32.03 1.89
N PHE A 27 48.68 -31.28 1.26
CA PHE A 27 48.53 -29.85 1.07
C PHE A 27 47.30 -29.51 0.21
N PHE A 28 47.12 -30.17 -0.95
CA PHE A 28 45.94 -29.99 -1.80
C PHE A 28 44.65 -30.42 -1.10
N ASN A 29 44.66 -31.52 -0.35
CA ASN A 29 43.51 -31.94 0.45
C ASN A 29 43.11 -30.89 1.51
N LYS A 30 44.10 -30.23 2.12
CA LYS A 30 43.86 -29.15 3.10
C LYS A 30 43.27 -27.90 2.42
N ILE A 31 43.79 -27.51 1.25
CA ILE A 31 43.23 -26.42 0.45
C ILE A 31 41.78 -26.72 0.06
N ASN A 32 41.49 -27.94 -0.41
CA ASN A 32 40.16 -28.31 -0.87
C ASN A 32 39.13 -28.32 0.28
N LYS A 33 39.52 -28.78 1.48
CA LYS A 33 38.69 -28.68 2.68
C LYS A 33 38.39 -27.23 3.06
N ASN A 34 39.40 -26.35 3.01
CA ASN A 34 39.22 -24.92 3.30
C ASN A 34 38.29 -24.25 2.27
N ASN A 35 38.45 -24.54 0.98
CA ASN A 35 37.57 -24.00 -0.07
C ASN A 35 36.11 -24.45 0.10
N LYS A 36 35.86 -25.72 0.46
CA LYS A 36 34.50 -26.21 0.77
C LYS A 36 33.90 -25.48 1.97
N GLN A 37 34.69 -25.17 2.99
CA GLN A 37 34.23 -24.43 4.17
C GLN A 37 33.90 -22.98 3.84
N ILE A 38 34.75 -22.32 3.05
CA ILE A 38 34.54 -20.94 2.58
C ILE A 38 33.23 -20.85 1.78
N GLN A 39 32.99 -21.77 0.84
CA GLN A 39 31.74 -21.81 0.07
C GLN A 39 30.48 -21.96 0.94
N LYS A 40 30.54 -22.80 2.00
CA LYS A 40 29.41 -22.96 2.94
C LYS A 40 29.15 -21.67 3.72
N ASN A 41 30.19 -20.97 4.15
CA ASN A 41 30.06 -19.72 4.90
C ASN A 41 29.45 -18.61 4.02
N PHE A 42 29.87 -18.49 2.76
CA PHE A 42 29.27 -17.55 1.81
C PHE A 42 27.78 -17.81 1.57
N LYS A 43 27.37 -19.09 1.40
CA LYS A 43 25.95 -19.44 1.27
C LYS A 43 25.14 -19.06 2.51
N LYS A 44 25.67 -19.33 3.72
CA LYS A 44 25.02 -18.95 4.99
C LYS A 44 24.86 -17.42 5.11
N PHE A 45 25.90 -16.67 4.75
CA PHE A 45 25.87 -15.21 4.77
C PHE A 45 24.80 -14.67 3.82
N GLY A 46 24.72 -15.19 2.59
CA GLY A 46 23.69 -14.80 1.61
C GLY A 46 22.25 -15.10 2.07
N ILE A 47 22.03 -16.23 2.75
CA ILE A 47 20.72 -16.56 3.33
C ILE A 47 20.36 -15.59 4.46
N GLN A 48 21.33 -15.26 5.32
CA GLN A 48 21.11 -14.35 6.45
C GLN A 48 20.80 -12.93 5.97
N THR A 49 21.55 -12.41 5.00
CA THR A 49 21.30 -11.09 4.42
C THR A 49 19.95 -11.04 3.70
N LYS A 50 19.58 -12.07 2.93
CA LYS A 50 18.24 -12.19 2.33
C LYS A 50 17.14 -12.17 3.39
N LYS A 51 17.29 -12.89 4.49
CA LYS A 51 16.30 -12.91 5.59
C LYS A 51 16.14 -11.55 6.24
N ILE A 52 17.24 -10.83 6.46
CA ILE A 52 17.22 -9.45 7.01
C ILE A 52 16.53 -8.51 6.03
N LEU A 53 16.84 -8.61 4.73
CA LEU A 53 16.23 -7.80 3.68
C LEU A 53 14.71 -8.02 3.63
N MET A 54 14.25 -9.27 3.61
CA MET A 54 12.81 -9.60 3.60
C MET A 54 12.09 -9.00 4.83
N LYS A 55 12.67 -9.13 6.03
CA LYS A 55 12.10 -8.51 7.24
C LYS A 55 11.98 -6.98 7.13
N ARG A 56 12.94 -6.30 6.50
CA ARG A 56 12.88 -4.85 6.28
C ARG A 56 11.81 -4.48 5.27
N LEU A 57 11.69 -5.24 4.18
CA LEU A 57 10.64 -5.05 3.17
C LEU A 57 9.24 -5.27 3.75
N ASP A 58 9.06 -6.29 4.61
CA ASP A 58 7.80 -6.53 5.30
C ASP A 58 7.40 -5.37 6.20
N LYS A 59 8.34 -4.78 6.94
CA LYS A 59 8.09 -3.57 7.74
C LYS A 59 7.63 -2.40 6.86
N ILE A 60 8.33 -2.15 5.75
CA ILE A 60 7.97 -1.09 4.79
C ILE A 60 6.55 -1.32 4.25
N ARG A 61 6.23 -2.57 3.86
CA ARG A 61 4.91 -2.96 3.36
C ARG A 61 3.80 -2.67 4.38
N ILE A 62 4.00 -3.04 5.64
CA ILE A 62 3.04 -2.79 6.72
C ILE A 62 2.82 -1.28 6.91
N THR A 63 3.90 -0.51 7.03
CA THR A 63 3.82 0.95 7.19
C THR A 63 3.07 1.61 6.03
N PHE A 64 3.34 1.20 4.79
CA PHE A 64 2.66 1.72 3.62
C PHE A 64 1.15 1.39 3.64
N GLN A 65 0.78 0.17 4.03
CA GLN A 65 -0.63 -0.22 4.18
C GLN A 65 -1.35 0.62 5.24
N GLU A 66 -0.71 0.91 6.37
CA GLU A 66 -1.29 1.75 7.42
C GLU A 66 -1.52 3.19 6.96
N ILE A 67 -0.55 3.78 6.24
CA ILE A 67 -0.67 5.12 5.67
C ILE A 67 -1.87 5.18 4.71
N ASN A 68 -2.00 4.20 3.81
CA ASN A 68 -3.12 4.13 2.87
C ASN A 68 -4.46 3.98 3.59
N LYS A 69 -4.56 3.11 4.60
CA LYS A 69 -5.77 2.97 5.42
C LYS A 69 -6.14 4.27 6.13
N LYS A 70 -5.17 5.06 6.62
CA LYS A 70 -5.43 6.37 7.22
C LYS A 70 -5.94 7.39 6.19
N LYS A 71 -5.35 7.42 4.99
CA LYS A 71 -5.79 8.30 3.89
C LYS A 71 -7.21 7.97 3.44
N ILE A 72 -7.53 6.68 3.26
CA ILE A 72 -8.88 6.21 2.91
C ILE A 72 -9.89 6.63 3.98
N ARG A 73 -9.59 6.41 5.27
CA ARG A 73 -10.47 6.84 6.38
C ARG A 73 -10.73 8.35 6.37
N LYS A 74 -9.71 9.18 6.17
CA LYS A 74 -9.89 10.64 6.06
C LYS A 74 -10.81 11.02 4.89
N ASN A 75 -10.67 10.36 3.75
CA ASN A 75 -11.52 10.62 2.59
C ASN A 75 -12.98 10.19 2.83
N MET A 76 -13.20 9.03 3.47
CA MET A 76 -14.55 8.61 3.83
C MET A 76 -15.22 9.59 4.79
N ASN A 77 -14.51 10.08 5.81
CA ASN A 77 -15.06 11.09 6.72
C ASN A 77 -15.44 12.39 6.01
N LYS A 78 -14.60 12.86 5.07
CA LYS A 78 -14.94 14.03 4.24
C LYS A 78 -16.19 13.80 3.40
N SER A 79 -16.31 12.61 2.80
CA SER A 79 -17.50 12.24 2.02
C SER A 79 -18.76 12.18 2.88
N LEU A 80 -18.65 11.66 4.11
CA LEU A 80 -19.78 11.60 5.05
C LEU A 80 -20.25 13.00 5.45
N MET A 81 -19.32 13.89 5.83
CA MET A 81 -19.64 15.29 6.11
C MET A 81 -20.30 16.00 4.93
N LEU A 82 -19.87 15.72 3.70
CA LEU A 82 -20.48 16.30 2.50
C LEU A 82 -21.92 15.82 2.33
N MET A 83 -22.20 14.54 2.56
CA MET A 83 -23.57 14.00 2.53
C MET A 83 -24.45 14.65 3.60
N GLU A 84 -23.96 14.77 4.83
CA GLU A 84 -24.67 15.45 5.92
C GLU A 84 -24.98 16.91 5.58
N LEU A 85 -24.02 17.63 4.99
CA LEU A 85 -24.20 19.01 4.54
C LEU A 85 -25.29 19.12 3.46
N ILE A 86 -25.28 18.23 2.46
CA ILE A 86 -26.31 18.19 1.41
C ILE A 86 -27.68 17.91 2.01
N SER A 87 -27.79 16.95 2.93
CA SER A 87 -29.05 16.66 3.62
C SER A 87 -29.57 17.86 4.41
N LEU A 88 -28.71 18.58 5.12
CA LEU A 88 -29.09 19.80 5.84
C LEU A 88 -29.54 20.91 4.88
N GLN A 89 -28.85 21.10 3.76
CA GLN A 89 -29.26 22.08 2.74
C GLN A 89 -30.63 21.74 2.15
N MET A 90 -30.90 20.46 1.86
CA MET A 90 -32.22 20.02 1.38
C MET A 90 -33.33 20.30 2.41
N LEU A 91 -33.09 20.00 3.68
CA LEU A 91 -34.03 20.29 4.77
C LEU A 91 -34.30 21.80 4.92
N LEU A 92 -33.26 22.62 4.80
CA LEU A 92 -33.40 24.08 4.85
C LEU A 92 -34.20 24.61 3.65
N MET A 93 -33.95 24.08 2.44
CA MET A 93 -34.74 24.44 1.27
C MET A 93 -36.21 24.05 1.42
N GLU A 94 -36.50 22.86 1.97
CA GLU A 94 -37.87 22.42 2.22
C GLU A 94 -38.58 23.33 3.23
N LYS A 95 -37.89 23.70 4.33
CA LYS A 95 -38.43 24.63 5.34
C LYS A 95 -38.74 26.00 4.72
N LYS A 96 -37.80 26.58 3.96
CA LYS A 96 -37.99 27.87 3.28
C LYS A 96 -39.16 27.84 2.29
N PHE A 97 -39.26 26.77 1.50
CA PHE A 97 -40.36 26.60 0.56
C PHE A 97 -41.72 26.48 1.28
N LYS A 98 -41.81 25.69 2.36
CA LYS A 98 -43.03 25.58 3.17
C LYS A 98 -43.46 26.94 3.75
N GLU A 99 -42.52 27.73 4.24
CA GLU A 99 -42.81 29.08 4.74
C GLU A 99 -43.30 30.02 3.62
N TYR A 100 -42.65 29.98 2.46
CA TYR A 100 -43.05 30.73 1.27
C TYR A 100 -44.49 30.39 0.85
N CYS A 101 -44.81 29.10 0.75
CA CYS A 101 -46.15 28.62 0.44
C CYS A 101 -47.18 29.12 1.45
N ARG A 102 -46.91 29.06 2.75
CA ARG A 102 -47.84 29.56 3.78
C ARG A 102 -48.16 31.05 3.60
N LYS A 103 -47.15 31.88 3.33
CA LYS A 103 -47.32 33.32 3.12
C LYS A 103 -48.07 33.65 1.83
N ARG A 104 -47.79 32.92 0.74
CA ARG A 104 -48.39 33.18 -0.58
C ARG A 104 -49.77 32.56 -0.77
N LEU A 105 -50.03 31.40 -0.16
CA LEU A 105 -51.27 30.65 -0.34
C LEU A 105 -52.50 31.48 0.01
N GLN A 106 -52.49 32.16 1.16
CA GLN A 106 -53.62 33.00 1.58
C GLN A 106 -53.91 34.13 0.60
N LYS A 107 -52.87 34.74 0.02
CA LYS A 107 -53.02 35.81 -0.96
C LYS A 107 -53.56 35.27 -2.29
N VAL A 108 -52.92 34.25 -2.85
CA VAL A 108 -53.31 33.68 -4.16
C VAL A 108 -54.71 33.09 -4.12
N GLN A 109 -55.11 32.47 -2.99
CA GLN A 109 -56.46 31.93 -2.81
C GLN A 109 -57.52 33.03 -2.71
N LYS A 110 -57.23 34.16 -2.07
CA LYS A 110 -58.13 35.33 -2.06
C LYS A 110 -58.24 35.97 -3.44
N ASP A 111 -57.11 36.08 -4.15
CA ASP A 111 -57.07 36.68 -5.49
C ASP A 111 -57.72 35.77 -6.56
N ASN A 112 -57.80 34.45 -6.32
CA ASN A 112 -58.29 33.45 -7.29
C ASN A 112 -59.20 32.40 -6.62
N PRO A 113 -60.41 32.77 -6.14
CA PRO A 113 -61.26 31.87 -5.35
C PRO A 113 -61.81 30.66 -6.12
N LEU A 114 -61.84 30.73 -7.46
CA LEU A 114 -62.35 29.66 -8.33
C LEU A 114 -61.31 28.57 -8.65
N LEU A 115 -60.03 28.80 -8.34
CA LEU A 115 -58.97 27.84 -8.63
C LEU A 115 -58.92 26.72 -7.60
N ARG A 116 -58.64 25.50 -8.07
CA ARG A 116 -58.39 24.36 -7.18
C ARG A 116 -57.06 24.53 -6.48
N HIS A 117 -56.95 23.96 -5.28
CA HIS A 117 -55.73 24.02 -4.47
C HIS A 117 -54.48 23.55 -5.22
N SER A 118 -54.58 22.50 -6.05
CA SER A 118 -53.46 22.01 -6.87
C SER A 118 -52.96 23.04 -7.89
N GLN A 119 -53.88 23.78 -8.53
CA GLN A 119 -53.55 24.84 -9.49
C GLN A 119 -52.91 26.03 -8.78
N ILE A 120 -53.41 26.38 -7.60
CA ILE A 120 -52.82 27.43 -6.74
C ILE A 120 -51.39 27.04 -6.33
N MET A 121 -51.17 25.79 -5.91
CA MET A 121 -49.84 25.30 -5.56
C MET A 121 -48.88 25.29 -6.75
N GLU A 122 -49.36 24.94 -7.95
CA GLU A 122 -48.56 25.00 -9.17
C GLU A 122 -48.13 26.45 -9.50
N MET A 123 -49.03 27.43 -9.32
CA MET A 123 -48.70 28.84 -9.50
C MET A 123 -47.66 29.31 -8.48
N ILE A 124 -47.83 28.98 -7.20
CA ILE A 124 -46.87 29.32 -6.14
C ILE A 124 -45.51 28.69 -6.43
N TYR A 125 -45.49 27.44 -6.92
CA TYR A 125 -44.25 26.76 -7.28
C TYR A 125 -43.55 27.43 -8.47
N LYS A 126 -44.29 27.86 -9.51
CA LYS A 126 -43.73 28.63 -10.63
C LYS A 126 -43.13 29.95 -10.16
N GLN A 127 -43.81 30.68 -9.27
CA GLN A 127 -43.29 31.91 -8.67
C GLN A 127 -42.02 31.65 -7.86
N TRP A 128 -42.01 30.61 -7.03
CA TRP A 128 -40.85 30.24 -6.22
C TRP A 128 -39.59 29.96 -7.05
N LYS A 129 -39.71 29.37 -8.24
CA LYS A 129 -38.56 29.09 -9.10
C LYS A 129 -37.78 30.34 -9.50
N THR A 130 -38.44 31.48 -9.64
CA THR A 130 -37.80 32.75 -10.06
C THR A 130 -37.72 33.77 -8.93
N ASP A 131 -38.26 33.47 -7.75
CA ASP A 131 -38.28 34.38 -6.61
C ASP A 131 -36.87 34.54 -6.01
N PRO A 132 -36.41 35.77 -5.69
CA PRO A 132 -35.12 36.01 -5.03
C PRO A 132 -34.99 35.36 -3.64
N LEU A 133 -36.12 35.01 -3.00
CA LEU A 133 -36.13 34.31 -1.71
C LEU A 133 -35.77 32.82 -1.84
N ASN A 134 -35.76 32.27 -3.05
CA ASN A 134 -35.33 30.91 -3.32
C ASN A 134 -33.80 30.80 -3.21
N PRO A 135 -33.26 29.97 -2.31
CA PRO A 135 -31.82 29.82 -2.16
C PRO A 135 -31.08 29.39 -3.44
N LYS A 136 -31.77 28.82 -4.43
CA LYS A 136 -31.18 28.48 -5.73
C LYS A 136 -30.90 29.69 -6.63
N ASN A 137 -31.50 30.84 -6.32
CA ASN A 137 -31.43 32.07 -7.10
C ASN A 137 -30.52 33.12 -6.46
N GLN A 138 -29.84 32.77 -5.35
CA GLN A 138 -28.81 33.56 -4.68
C GLN A 138 -27.44 33.11 -5.15
#